data_AF-A0A501Q477-F1
#
_entry.id   AF-A0A501Q477-F1
#
_cell.length_a   1.000
_cell.length_b   1.000
_cell.length_c   1.000
_cell.angle_alpha   90.00
_cell.angle_beta   90.00
_cell.angle_gamma   90.00
#
_symmetry.space_group_name_H-M   'P 1'
#
loop_
_entity.id
_entity.type
_entity.pdbx_description
1 polymer ?
#
loop_
_entity_poly.entity_id
_entity_poly.type
_entity_poly.pdbx_seq_one_letter_code
_entity_poly.pdbx_strand_id
1 'polypeptide(L)'
;MKLFFKLLFAVIILEIIISISCTYIIEESSSRFLVNLSHLIIIFLSFPVYLIDKSYPFYSDGSANFGFMLVLINVLLQTLILYAFIRITTKKKN
;
A
#
# COMPACT_ATOMS: atom_id res chain seq x y z
N MET A 1 14.51 -17.49 -0.43
CA MET A 1 13.69 -17.15 0.76
C MET A 1 14.22 -15.94 1.54
N LYS A 2 15.46 -15.91 2.05
CA LYS A 2 15.95 -14.76 2.88
C LYS A 2 15.94 -13.39 2.17
N LEU A 3 16.28 -13.34 0.87
CA LEU A 3 16.25 -12.09 0.09
C LEU A 3 14.82 -11.56 -0.10
N PHE A 4 13.85 -12.46 -0.32
CA PHE A 4 12.43 -12.10 -0.47
C PHE A 4 11.89 -11.43 0.79
N PHE A 5 12.10 -12.03 1.96
CA PHE A 5 11.65 -11.44 3.22
C PHE A 5 12.32 -10.09 3.51
N LYS A 6 13.60 -9.91 3.15
CA LYS A 6 14.28 -8.61 3.27
C LYS A 6 13.67 -7.55 2.36
N LEU A 7 13.39 -7.90 1.10
CA LEU A 7 12.76 -6.99 0.14
C LEU A 7 11.32 -6.65 0.56
N LEU A 8 10.55 -7.64 1.00
CA LEU A 8 9.20 -7.44 1.51
C LEU A 8 9.19 -6.49 2.71
N PHE A 9 10.09 -6.71 3.67
CA PHE A 9 10.21 -5.86 4.84
C PHE A 9 10.60 -4.42 4.48
N ALA A 10 11.53 -4.24 3.53
CA ALA A 10 11.90 -2.92 3.02
C ALA A 10 10.71 -2.21 2.33
N VAL A 11 9.92 -2.93 1.55
CA VAL A 11 8.71 -2.41 0.89
C VAL A 11 7.65 -1.99 1.92
N ILE A 12 7.41 -2.80 2.96
CA ILE A 12 6.46 -2.46 4.03
C ILE A 12 6.90 -1.18 4.75
N ILE A 13 8.19 -1.05 5.10
CA ILE A 13 8.69 0.16 5.75
C ILE A 13 8.51 1.38 4.85
N LEU A 14 8.84 1.27 3.56
CA LEU A 14 8.65 2.35 2.60
C LEU A 14 7.17 2.74 2.46
N GLU A 15 6.27 1.76 2.38
CA GLU A 15 4.83 1.98 2.31
C GLU A 15 4.32 2.75 3.53
N ILE A 16 4.75 2.40 4.74
CA ILE A 16 4.39 3.11 5.97
C ILE A 16 4.89 4.56 5.93
N ILE A 17 6.16 4.78 5.60
CA ILE A 17 6.76 6.12 5.57
C ILE A 17 6.05 7.01 4.54
N ILE A 18 5.82 6.48 3.32
CA ILE A 18 5.16 7.24 2.26
C ILE A 18 3.71 7.54 2.64
N SER A 19 3.00 6.59 3.22
CA SER A 19 1.59 6.78 3.63
C SER A 19 1.47 7.88 4.69
N ILE A 20 2.30 7.83 5.74
CA ILE A 20 2.32 8.88 6.79
C ILE A 20 2.65 10.25 6.18
N SER A 21 3.66 10.31 5.31
CA SER A 21 4.06 11.56 4.66
C SER A 21 2.94 12.14 3.80
N CYS A 22 2.25 11.28 3.03
CA CYS A 22 1.13 11.70 2.19
C CYS A 22 -0.07 12.16 3.03
N THR A 23 -0.39 11.48 4.13
CA THR A 23 -1.46 11.93 5.04
C THR A 23 -1.17 13.31 5.59
N TYR A 24 0.06 13.57 6.04
CA TYR A 24 0.45 14.89 6.56
C TYR A 24 0.35 15.98 5.48
N ILE A 25 0.77 15.68 4.25
CA ILE A 25 0.62 16.62 3.12
C ILE A 25 -0.86 16.88 2.80
N ILE A 26 -1.72 15.87 2.88
CA ILE A 26 -3.16 16.02 2.62
C ILE A 26 -3.81 16.92 3.68
N GLU A 27 -3.43 16.77 4.96
CA GLU A 27 -4.01 17.53 6.06
C GLU A 27 -3.52 18.98 6.14
N GLU A 28 -2.22 19.22 5.90
CA GLU A 28 -1.63 20.55 6.11
C GLU A 28 -1.36 21.37 4.83
N SER A 29 -1.38 20.77 3.64
CA SER A 29 -1.04 21.50 2.42
C SER A 29 -2.22 22.25 1.84
N SER A 30 -2.03 23.55 1.57
CA SER A 30 -2.96 24.37 0.77
C SER A 30 -2.82 24.16 -0.74
N SER A 31 -1.77 23.45 -1.18
CA SER A 31 -1.52 23.18 -2.60
C SER A 31 -2.37 22.02 -3.10
N ARG A 32 -3.40 22.33 -3.91
CA ARG A 32 -4.26 21.31 -4.55
C ARG A 32 -3.47 20.29 -5.37
N PHE A 33 -2.35 20.69 -5.98
CA PHE A 33 -1.51 19.77 -6.74
C PHE A 33 -0.86 18.72 -5.83
N LEU A 34 -0.28 19.15 -4.71
CA LEU A 34 0.37 18.23 -3.77
C LEU A 34 -0.65 17.28 -3.15
N VAL A 35 -1.82 17.80 -2.75
CA VAL A 35 -2.91 16.98 -2.20
C VAL A 35 -3.36 15.91 -3.22
N ASN A 36 -3.60 16.28 -4.47
CA ASN A 36 -4.01 15.32 -5.51
C ASN A 36 -2.92 14.29 -5.82
N LEU A 37 -1.65 14.71 -5.83
CA LEU A 37 -0.53 13.79 -6.02
C LEU A 37 -0.42 12.79 -4.86
N SER A 38 -0.56 13.27 -3.63
CA SER A 38 -0.57 12.42 -2.43
C SER A 38 -1.73 11.43 -2.44
N HIS A 39 -2.92 11.85 -2.87
CA HIS A 39 -4.03 10.92 -3.09
C HIS A 39 -3.64 9.84 -4.11
N LEU A 40 -3.14 10.20 -5.31
CA LEU A 40 -2.74 9.23 -6.33
C LEU A 40 -1.67 8.23 -5.83
N ILE A 41 -0.70 8.70 -5.05
CA ILE A 41 0.35 7.86 -4.46
C ILE A 41 -0.28 6.86 -3.49
N ILE A 42 -1.14 7.34 -2.60
CA ILE A 42 -1.90 6.49 -1.69
C ILE A 42 -2.73 5.49 -2.50
N ILE A 43 -3.38 5.92 -3.58
CA ILE A 43 -4.16 5.03 -4.46
C ILE A 43 -3.33 3.86 -4.96
N PHE A 44 -2.15 4.19 -5.47
CA PHE A 44 -1.25 3.21 -6.04
C PHE A 44 -0.71 2.23 -4.97
N LEU A 45 -0.30 2.73 -3.81
CA LEU A 45 0.22 1.89 -2.71
C LEU A 45 -0.82 0.90 -2.18
N SER A 46 -2.10 1.29 -2.24
CA SER A 46 -3.19 0.48 -1.75
C SER A 46 -4.06 -0.14 -2.82
N PHE A 47 -3.52 -0.24 -4.02
CA PHE A 47 -4.22 -0.75 -5.19
C PHE A 47 -4.99 -2.06 -4.94
N PRO A 48 -4.44 -3.09 -4.26
CA PRO A 48 -5.20 -4.32 -4.00
C PRO A 48 -6.46 -4.08 -3.15
N VAL A 49 -6.38 -3.26 -2.12
CA VAL A 49 -7.52 -2.92 -1.25
C VAL A 49 -8.47 -1.95 -1.96
N TYR A 50 -7.94 -1.04 -2.78
CA TYR A 50 -8.73 -0.11 -3.58
C TYR A 50 -9.70 -0.79 -4.54
N LEU A 51 -9.29 -1.92 -5.10
CA LEU A 51 -10.12 -2.71 -6.00
C LEU A 51 -11.35 -3.27 -5.28
N ILE A 52 -11.30 -3.40 -3.95
CA ILE A 52 -12.39 -3.89 -3.10
C ILE A 52 -13.27 -2.71 -2.66
N ASP A 53 -12.67 -1.61 -2.19
CA ASP A 53 -13.37 -0.41 -1.75
C ASP A 53 -12.64 0.86 -2.25
N LYS A 54 -13.41 1.78 -2.86
CA LYS A 54 -12.89 2.98 -3.51
C LYS A 54 -12.88 4.22 -2.62
N SER A 55 -13.29 4.09 -1.36
CA SER A 55 -13.22 5.19 -0.40
C SER A 55 -11.75 5.50 -0.06
N TYR A 56 -11.28 6.66 -0.53
CA TYR A 56 -9.93 7.17 -0.27
C TYR A 56 -9.97 8.45 0.57
N PRO A 57 -9.01 8.65 1.49
CA PRO A 57 -8.15 7.64 2.13
C PRO A 57 -8.94 6.79 3.13
N PHE A 58 -8.99 5.47 2.94
CA PHE A 58 -9.64 4.57 3.91
C PHE A 58 -8.96 4.55 5.30
N TYR A 59 -7.79 5.17 5.42
CA TYR A 59 -7.12 5.45 6.71
C TYR A 59 -7.67 6.69 7.43
N SER A 60 -8.46 7.53 6.75
CA SER A 60 -8.93 8.82 7.28
C SER A 60 -10.34 8.78 7.87
N ASP A 61 -11.19 7.84 7.43
CA ASP A 61 -12.60 7.78 7.84
C ASP A 61 -12.88 6.76 8.97
N GLY A 62 -11.88 6.02 9.43
CA GLY A 62 -12.02 4.94 10.41
C GLY A 62 -11.25 5.15 11.72
N SER A 63 -11.49 4.28 12.70
CA SER A 63 -10.63 4.22 13.89
C SER A 63 -9.20 3.84 13.51
N ALA A 64 -8.19 4.32 14.25
CA ALA A 64 -6.78 3.98 14.00
C ALA A 64 -6.55 2.45 13.87
N ASN A 65 -7.26 1.66 14.70
CA ASN A 65 -7.23 0.19 14.66
C ASN A 65 -7.73 -0.37 13.32
N PHE A 66 -8.78 0.23 12.75
CA PHE A 66 -9.29 -0.15 11.43
C PHE A 66 -8.27 0.17 10.33
N GLY A 67 -7.63 1.34 10.40
CA GLY A 67 -6.52 1.69 9.50
C GLY A 67 -5.37 0.69 9.54
N PHE A 68 -4.92 0.28 10.73
CA PHE A 68 -3.88 -0.75 10.88
C PHE A 68 -4.30 -2.11 10.31
N MET A 69 -5.56 -2.52 10.53
CA MET A 69 -6.09 -3.76 9.96
C MET A 69 -6.04 -3.73 8.43
N LEU A 70 -6.43 -2.62 7.81
CA LEU A 70 -6.42 -2.45 6.35
C LEU A 70 -5.00 -2.47 5.78
N VAL A 71 -4.02 -1.86 6.45
CA VAL A 71 -2.60 -1.96 6.06
C VAL A 71 -2.15 -3.43 6.04
N LEU A 72 -2.52 -4.19 7.08
CA LEU A 72 -2.14 -5.59 7.21
C LEU A 72 -2.76 -6.44 6.08
N ILE A 73 -4.03 -6.18 5.75
CA ILE A 73 -4.71 -6.82 4.61
C ILE A 73 -4.04 -6.44 3.28
N ASN A 74 -3.67 -5.16 3.10
CA ASN A 74 -3.00 -4.70 1.88
C ASN A 74 -1.67 -5.42 1.66
N VAL A 75 -0.83 -5.49 2.69
CA VAL A 75 0.47 -6.18 2.65
C VAL A 75 0.30 -7.67 2.37
N LEU A 76 -0.69 -8.32 2.99
CA LEU A 76 -0.99 -9.73 2.73
C LEU A 76 -1.40 -9.98 1.27
N LEU A 77 -2.29 -9.15 0.73
CA LEU A 77 -2.71 -9.24 -0.67
C LEU A 77 -1.55 -9.01 -1.63
N GLN A 78 -0.74 -7.97 -1.42
CA GLN A 78 0.46 -7.72 -2.22
C GLN A 78 1.42 -8.91 -2.18
N THR A 79 1.64 -9.49 -1.00
CA THR A 79 2.53 -10.65 -0.83
C THR A 79 1.99 -11.88 -1.57
N LEU A 80 0.68 -12.14 -1.50
CA LEU A 80 0.04 -13.26 -2.20
C LEU A 80 0.11 -13.09 -3.72
N ILE A 81 -0.15 -11.88 -4.22
CA ILE A 81 -0.05 -11.55 -5.65
C ILE A 81 1.39 -11.76 -6.14
N LEU A 82 2.37 -11.25 -5.40
CA LEU A 82 3.79 -11.40 -5.74
C LEU A 82 4.21 -12.87 -5.73
N TYR A 83 3.79 -13.63 -4.71
CA TYR A 83 4.05 -15.06 -4.62
C TYR A 83 3.42 -15.83 -5.79
N ALA A 84 2.16 -15.54 -6.13
CA ALA A 84 1.47 -16.15 -7.27
C ALA A 84 2.18 -15.83 -8.59
N PHE A 85 2.60 -14.58 -8.80
CA PHE A 85 3.33 -14.16 -9.98
C PHE A 85 4.68 -14.88 -10.12
N ILE A 86 5.46 -14.96 -9.04
CA ILE A 86 6.72 -15.72 -9.01
C ILE A 86 6.45 -17.19 -9.31
N ARG A 87 5.42 -17.79 -8.70
CA ARG A 87 5.09 -19.21 -8.92
C ARG A 87 4.73 -19.50 -10.37
N ILE A 88 3.93 -18.64 -11.01
CA ILE A 88 3.53 -18.79 -12.42
C ILE A 88 4.73 -18.64 -13.36
N THR A 89 5.53 -17.59 -13.17
CA THR A 89 6.70 -17.31 -14.02
C THR A 89 7.81 -18.34 -13.87
N THR A 90 8.02 -18.87 -12.66
CA THR A 90 9.03 -19.91 -12.40
C THR A 90 8.57 -21.29 -12.89
N LYS A 91 7.27 -21.62 -12.79
CA LYS A 91 6.71 -22.86 -13.36
C LYS A 91 6.85 -22.95 -14.88
N LYS A 92 6.90 -21.81 -15.57
CA LYS A 92 7.02 -21.75 -17.04
C LYS A 92 8.46 -21.95 -17.52
N LYS A 93 9.43 -22.01 -16.61
CA LYS A 93 10.88 -22.07 -16.90
C LYS A 93 11.50 -23.46 -16.69
N ASN A 94 10.75 -24.39 -16.09
CA ASN A 94 11.04 -25.83 -16.02
C ASN A 94 10.05 -26.59 -16.91
#